data_AF-A0A7X9AZ57-F1
#
_entry.id   AF-A0A7X9AZ57-F1
#
_cell.length_a   1.000
_cell.length_b   1.000
_cell.length_c   1.000
_cell.angle_alpha   90.00
_cell.angle_beta   90.00
_cell.angle_gamma   90.00
#
_symmetry.space_group_name_H-M   'P 1'
#
loop_
_entity.id
_entity.type
_entity.pdbx_description
1 polymer ?
#
loop_
_entity_poly.entity_id
_entity_poly.type
_entity_poly.pdbx_seq_one_letter_code
_entity_poly.pdbx_strand_id
1 'polypeptide(L)'
;MKSGRLVNFSLMLCILCGGFLFADQLPLPYGAKILPGGDLEVNGAIVRRQAREIALPCRFVLAEGALEVIVSKPDGRMHETLLCTDIAAVQVQALLYLLGAENGSRLPEQGRQGDLIDLFIEWQDDEGKPQRQPVEYWIIDTQTGKNLKQEGWVFVGSTVHNGAFLADLEGNIVINYSVGSTVLDSPNPAAMDDDTLHVVDARKKQPQEQNKPMLVLKPRQVKKR
;
A
#
# COMPACT_ATOMS: atom_id res chain seq x y z
N MET A 1 19.07 -12.82 88.98
CA MET A 1 20.07 -13.91 89.04
C MET A 1 19.95 -14.73 87.75
N LYS A 2 21.05 -14.83 87.00
CA LYS A 2 21.29 -15.67 85.79
C LYS A 2 20.46 -15.30 84.54
N SER A 3 21.04 -14.66 83.51
CA SER A 3 21.86 -15.27 82.43
C SER A 3 21.06 -16.37 81.72
N GLY A 4 20.73 -16.34 80.43
CA GLY A 4 21.16 -15.56 79.27
C GLY A 4 20.88 -16.45 78.05
N ARG A 5 20.58 -15.88 76.88
CA ARG A 5 20.98 -16.41 75.56
C ARG A 5 20.50 -15.47 74.45
N LEU A 6 21.48 -14.95 73.71
CA LEU A 6 21.33 -14.39 72.37
C LEU A 6 20.68 -15.44 71.46
N VAL A 7 19.77 -15.01 70.59
CA VAL A 7 19.48 -15.68 69.32
C VAL A 7 19.55 -14.62 68.22
N ASN A 8 20.40 -14.92 67.23
CA ASN A 8 20.77 -14.09 66.09
C ASN A 8 19.55 -13.66 65.26
N PHE A 9 19.46 -12.37 64.98
CA PHE A 9 18.59 -11.83 63.93
C PHE A 9 19.23 -12.13 62.57
N SER A 10 18.78 -13.20 61.92
CA SER A 10 19.14 -13.49 60.53
C SER A 10 18.28 -12.62 59.61
N LEU A 11 18.90 -11.63 58.97
CA LEU A 11 18.29 -10.77 57.97
C LEU A 11 17.99 -11.59 56.72
N MET A 12 16.73 -11.99 56.54
CA MET A 12 16.27 -12.66 55.33
C MET A 12 16.02 -11.61 54.24
N LEU A 13 17.03 -11.40 53.39
CA LEU A 13 16.94 -10.58 52.19
C LEU A 13 16.03 -11.30 51.18
N CYS A 14 14.76 -10.89 51.09
CA CYS A 14 13.87 -11.29 50.00
C CYS A 14 14.39 -10.70 48.69
N ILE A 15 15.14 -11.50 47.93
CA ILE A 15 15.44 -11.23 46.52
C ILE A 15 14.11 -11.37 45.75
N LEU A 16 13.45 -10.25 45.48
CA LEU A 16 12.45 -10.17 44.42
C LEU A 16 13.19 -10.41 43.10
N CYS A 17 13.26 -11.68 42.68
CA CYS A 17 13.52 -12.01 41.28
C CYS A 17 12.35 -11.45 40.47
N GLY A 18 12.53 -10.23 39.96
CA GLY A 18 11.71 -9.69 38.88
C GLY A 18 11.85 -10.60 37.68
N GLY A 19 10.95 -11.57 37.57
CA GLY A 19 10.75 -12.33 36.34
C GLY A 19 10.23 -11.36 35.29
N PHE A 20 11.14 -10.82 34.47
CA PHE A 20 10.76 -10.38 33.14
C PHE A 20 10.28 -11.62 32.40
N LEU A 21 8.97 -11.81 32.37
CA LEU A 21 8.32 -12.68 31.40
C LEU A 21 8.61 -12.04 30.03
N PHE A 22 9.69 -12.47 29.39
CA PHE A 22 9.78 -12.38 27.95
C PHE A 22 8.67 -13.27 27.42
N ALA A 23 7.53 -12.67 27.09
CA ALA A 23 6.55 -13.34 26.27
C ALA A 23 7.25 -13.62 24.94
N ASP A 24 7.57 -14.88 24.68
CA ASP A 24 8.01 -15.32 23.37
C ASP A 24 6.99 -14.80 22.36
N GLN A 25 7.44 -13.91 21.46
CA GLN A 25 6.60 -13.39 20.40
C GLN A 25 6.27 -14.57 19.49
N LEU A 26 5.03 -15.06 19.58
CA LEU A 26 4.53 -16.08 18.65
C LEU A 26 4.78 -15.58 17.22
N PRO A 27 5.40 -16.39 16.35
CA PRO A 27 5.65 -16.00 14.98
C PRO A 27 4.31 -15.68 14.32
N LEU A 28 4.22 -14.51 13.66
CA LEU A 28 3.03 -14.15 12.93
C LEU A 28 2.89 -15.06 11.69
N PRO A 29 1.64 -15.39 11.28
CA PRO A 29 1.40 -16.28 10.16
C PRO A 29 1.83 -15.62 8.83
N TYR A 30 2.04 -16.46 7.80
CA TYR A 30 2.29 -16.03 6.42
C TYR A 30 3.49 -15.09 6.22
N GLY A 31 4.51 -15.19 7.07
CA GLY A 31 5.74 -14.40 6.93
C GLY A 31 5.61 -12.95 7.40
N ALA A 32 4.53 -12.61 8.10
CA ALA A 32 4.34 -11.28 8.67
C ALA A 32 5.34 -11.01 9.82
N LYS A 33 5.72 -9.75 9.99
CA LYS A 33 6.59 -9.29 11.08
C LYS A 33 6.06 -7.98 11.64
N ILE A 34 6.24 -7.78 12.95
CA ILE A 34 5.99 -6.47 13.57
C ILE A 34 7.27 -5.65 13.46
N LEU A 35 7.17 -4.47 12.84
CA LEU A 35 8.26 -3.51 12.75
C LEU A 35 8.36 -2.66 14.04
N PRO A 36 9.54 -2.08 14.33
CA PRO A 36 9.67 -1.07 15.37
C PRO A 36 8.62 0.05 15.18
N GLY A 37 7.83 0.34 16.20
CA GLY A 37 6.71 1.29 16.11
C GLY A 37 5.33 0.64 15.91
N GLY A 38 5.28 -0.68 15.68
CA GLY A 38 4.04 -1.47 15.68
C GLY A 38 3.39 -1.69 14.33
N ASP A 39 3.98 -1.17 13.24
CA ASP A 39 3.59 -1.47 11.86
C ASP A 39 3.86 -2.93 11.50
N LEU A 40 3.23 -3.42 10.42
CA LEU A 40 3.39 -4.81 9.98
C LEU A 40 4.11 -4.86 8.63
N GLU A 41 5.16 -5.66 8.52
CA GLU A 41 5.69 -6.11 7.24
C GLU A 41 5.00 -7.42 6.87
N VAL A 42 4.50 -7.54 5.63
CA VAL A 42 3.92 -8.76 5.08
C VAL A 42 4.53 -8.95 3.70
N ASN A 43 5.41 -9.94 3.52
CA ASN A 43 6.07 -10.25 2.24
C ASN A 43 6.54 -9.01 1.46
N GLY A 44 7.28 -8.11 2.13
CA GLY A 44 7.83 -6.88 1.52
C GLY A 44 6.90 -5.66 1.49
N ALA A 45 5.59 -5.84 1.64
CA ALA A 45 4.65 -4.72 1.84
C ALA A 45 4.61 -4.29 3.31
N ILE A 46 4.40 -3.00 3.56
CA ILE A 46 4.31 -2.44 4.91
C ILE A 46 2.89 -1.93 5.16
N VAL A 47 2.22 -2.41 6.21
CA VAL A 47 0.96 -1.88 6.72
C VAL A 47 1.25 -0.88 7.82
N ARG A 48 1.06 0.41 7.53
CA ARG A 48 1.22 1.51 8.49
C ARG A 48 -0.06 1.65 9.28
N ARG A 49 -0.11 1.03 10.46
CA ARG A 49 -1.39 0.81 11.19
C ARG A 49 -1.99 2.11 11.70
N GLN A 50 -1.16 3.00 12.23
CA GLN A 50 -1.62 4.29 12.75
C GLN A 50 -2.12 5.19 11.63
N ALA A 51 -1.39 5.24 10.51
CA ALA A 51 -1.75 6.04 9.34
C ALA A 51 -2.89 5.42 8.51
N ARG A 52 -3.19 4.13 8.72
CA ARG A 52 -4.16 3.31 7.98
C ARG A 52 -3.90 3.34 6.47
N GLU A 53 -2.67 3.02 6.10
CA GLU A 53 -2.22 2.95 4.70
C GLU A 53 -1.25 1.78 4.50
N ILE A 54 -1.13 1.32 3.27
CA ILE A 54 -0.18 0.27 2.85
C ILE A 54 0.91 0.95 2.04
N ALA A 55 2.18 0.59 2.24
CA ALA A 55 3.30 1.03 1.43
C ALA A 55 3.95 -0.16 0.72
N LEU A 56 4.11 -0.06 -0.60
CA LEU A 56 4.68 -1.08 -1.47
C LEU A 56 5.99 -0.55 -2.08
N PRO A 57 7.10 -1.28 -2.02
CA PRO A 57 8.28 -0.94 -2.81
C PRO A 57 7.92 -0.91 -4.29
N CYS A 58 8.35 0.13 -5.00
CA CYS A 58 8.09 0.25 -6.43
C CYS A 58 9.25 0.92 -7.16
N ARG A 59 9.14 1.04 -8.48
CA ARG A 59 10.03 1.83 -9.35
C ARG A 59 9.23 2.45 -10.49
N PHE A 60 9.66 3.59 -10.99
CA PHE A 60 9.11 4.18 -12.21
C PHE A 60 9.59 3.42 -13.44
N VAL A 61 8.72 3.24 -14.42
CA VAL A 61 9.03 2.44 -15.62
C VAL A 61 8.72 3.13 -16.94
N LEU A 62 7.67 3.96 -16.98
CA LEU A 62 7.38 4.82 -18.11
C LEU A 62 7.77 6.27 -17.82
N ALA A 63 8.68 6.82 -18.63
CA ALA A 63 9.15 8.19 -18.51
C ALA A 63 8.22 9.19 -19.23
N GLU A 64 7.66 8.78 -20.36
CA GLU A 64 6.76 9.56 -21.22
C GLU A 64 5.84 8.63 -22.01
N GLY A 65 4.67 9.12 -22.44
CA GLY A 65 3.74 8.37 -23.28
C GLY A 65 2.35 8.18 -22.65
N ALA A 66 1.47 7.51 -23.39
CA ALA A 66 0.14 7.14 -22.94
C ALA A 66 0.19 6.24 -21.71
N LEU A 67 -0.70 6.50 -20.76
CA LEU A 67 -0.71 5.86 -19.45
C LEU A 67 -2.01 5.10 -19.24
N GLU A 68 -1.98 3.80 -19.53
CA GLU A 68 -3.10 2.91 -19.31
C GLU A 68 -3.09 2.26 -17.93
N VAL A 69 -1.91 2.00 -17.37
CA VAL A 69 -1.74 1.29 -16.10
C VAL A 69 -0.96 2.16 -15.12
N ILE A 70 -1.49 2.33 -13.92
CA ILE A 70 -0.79 3.09 -12.87
C ILE A 70 0.26 2.21 -12.23
N VAL A 71 -0.11 0.99 -11.83
CA VAL A 71 0.78 0.04 -11.17
C VAL A 71 0.59 -1.34 -11.76
N SER A 72 1.69 -1.91 -12.24
CA SER A 72 1.74 -3.27 -12.79
C SER A 72 2.79 -4.11 -12.10
N LYS A 73 2.65 -5.42 -12.22
CA LYS A 73 3.72 -6.37 -11.92
C LYS A 73 4.79 -6.38 -13.04
N PRO A 74 6.00 -6.91 -12.80
CA PRO A 74 7.06 -6.94 -13.82
C PRO A 74 6.72 -7.70 -15.10
N ASP A 75 5.82 -8.68 -15.01
CA ASP A 75 5.32 -9.52 -16.11
C ASP A 75 4.08 -8.93 -16.82
N GLY A 76 3.65 -7.72 -16.43
CA GLY A 76 2.48 -7.05 -17.01
C GLY A 76 2.82 -6.07 -18.14
N ARG A 77 2.00 -5.02 -18.25
CA ARG A 77 1.95 -4.08 -19.38
C ARG A 77 2.98 -2.94 -19.24
N MET A 78 4.26 -3.29 -19.21
CA MET A 78 5.33 -2.35 -18.81
C MET A 78 5.53 -1.13 -19.72
N HIS A 79 5.09 -1.20 -20.98
CA HIS A 79 5.25 -0.13 -21.97
C HIS A 79 4.28 1.06 -21.77
N GLU A 80 3.29 0.89 -20.91
CA GLU A 80 2.17 1.81 -20.66
C GLU A 80 1.85 1.92 -19.15
N THR A 81 2.82 1.55 -18.32
CA THR A 81 2.71 1.50 -16.86
C THR A 81 3.53 2.62 -16.21
N LEU A 82 2.98 3.36 -15.24
CA LEU A 82 3.78 4.35 -14.49
C LEU A 82 4.76 3.67 -13.53
N LEU A 83 4.25 2.77 -12.67
CA LEU A 83 5.00 2.14 -11.59
C LEU A 83 5.01 0.61 -11.70
N CYS A 84 6.13 -0.01 -11.37
CA CYS A 84 6.24 -1.45 -11.22
C CYS A 84 6.51 -1.83 -9.77
N THR A 85 5.87 -2.90 -9.29
CA THR A 85 6.11 -3.50 -7.97
C THR A 85 6.12 -5.02 -8.07
N ASP A 86 6.97 -5.66 -7.27
CA ASP A 86 7.01 -7.13 -7.15
C ASP A 86 5.93 -7.68 -6.20
N ILE A 87 5.15 -6.81 -5.54
CA ILE A 87 4.07 -7.22 -4.64
C ILE A 87 2.89 -7.75 -5.47
N ALA A 88 2.45 -8.98 -5.17
CA ALA A 88 1.33 -9.61 -5.86
C ALA A 88 0.02 -8.83 -5.67
N ALA A 89 -0.80 -8.77 -6.73
CA ALA A 89 -2.09 -8.10 -6.74
C ALA A 89 -3.04 -8.69 -5.67
N VAL A 90 -3.04 -10.03 -5.52
CA VAL A 90 -3.84 -10.70 -4.47
C VAL A 90 -3.46 -10.25 -3.07
N GLN A 91 -2.17 -9.97 -2.84
CA GLN A 91 -1.68 -9.47 -1.56
C GLN A 91 -2.14 -8.02 -1.34
N VAL A 92 -2.07 -7.16 -2.36
CA VAL A 92 -2.60 -5.78 -2.28
C VAL A 92 -4.08 -5.79 -1.91
N GLN A 93 -4.88 -6.61 -2.58
CA GLN A 93 -6.31 -6.77 -2.28
C GLN A 93 -6.55 -7.24 -0.84
N ALA A 94 -5.83 -8.26 -0.38
CA ALA A 94 -5.96 -8.76 0.99
C ALA A 94 -5.61 -7.69 2.04
N LEU A 95 -4.57 -6.88 1.78
CA LEU A 95 -4.17 -5.81 2.68
C LEU A 95 -5.17 -4.64 2.70
N LEU A 96 -5.85 -4.35 1.58
CA LEU A 96 -6.93 -3.36 1.56
C LEU A 96 -8.10 -3.80 2.44
N TYR A 97 -8.49 -5.08 2.40
CA TYR A 97 -9.47 -5.63 3.34
C TYR A 97 -9.00 -5.55 4.78
N LEU A 98 -7.71 -5.80 5.06
CA LEU A 98 -7.14 -5.66 6.41
C LEU A 98 -7.26 -4.21 6.95
N LEU A 99 -7.21 -3.21 6.07
CA LEU A 99 -7.45 -1.80 6.43
C LEU A 99 -8.94 -1.43 6.57
N GLY A 100 -9.83 -2.38 6.27
CA GLY A 100 -11.28 -2.22 6.31
C GLY A 100 -11.86 -1.53 5.08
N ALA A 101 -11.13 -1.52 3.95
CA ALA A 101 -11.69 -1.08 2.68
C ALA A 101 -12.64 -2.14 2.12
N GLU A 102 -13.70 -1.70 1.46
CA GLU A 102 -14.68 -2.59 0.86
C GLU A 102 -14.71 -2.40 -0.65
N ASN A 103 -14.64 -3.50 -1.39
CA ASN A 103 -14.74 -3.44 -2.85
C ASN A 103 -16.20 -3.38 -3.32
N GLY A 104 -16.41 -2.93 -4.54
CA GLY A 104 -17.74 -2.79 -5.12
C GLY A 104 -17.70 -2.51 -6.61
N SER A 105 -18.80 -1.97 -7.14
CA SER A 105 -18.87 -1.59 -8.54
C SER A 105 -17.90 -0.44 -8.85
N ARG A 106 -17.42 -0.36 -10.09
CA ARG A 106 -16.55 0.75 -10.53
C ARG A 106 -17.29 2.08 -10.48
N LEU A 107 -18.52 2.08 -10.99
CA LEU A 107 -19.36 3.28 -11.07
C LEU A 107 -20.62 3.14 -10.19
N PRO A 108 -21.11 4.23 -9.58
CA PRO A 108 -22.29 4.18 -8.70
C PRO A 108 -23.58 3.70 -9.39
N GLU A 109 -23.74 3.91 -10.69
CA GLU A 109 -24.89 3.43 -11.46
C GLU A 109 -24.92 1.90 -11.63
N GLN A 110 -23.77 1.24 -11.43
CA GLN A 110 -23.63 -0.22 -11.51
C GLN A 110 -23.86 -0.91 -10.15
N GLY A 111 -24.13 -0.14 -9.09
CA GLY A 111 -24.32 -0.66 -7.73
C GLY A 111 -23.55 0.13 -6.69
N ARG A 112 -23.36 -0.47 -5.50
CA ARG A 112 -22.56 0.17 -4.45
C ARG A 112 -21.12 0.29 -4.93
N GLN A 113 -20.68 1.52 -5.17
CA GLN A 113 -19.31 1.79 -5.59
C GLN A 113 -18.33 1.30 -4.52
N GLY A 114 -17.21 0.73 -4.96
CA GLY A 114 -16.11 0.40 -4.06
C GLY A 114 -15.52 1.63 -3.39
N ASP A 115 -14.83 1.43 -2.27
CA ASP A 115 -14.15 2.53 -1.59
C ASP A 115 -13.08 3.16 -2.48
N LEU A 116 -12.97 4.48 -2.41
CA LEU A 116 -11.90 5.22 -3.07
C LEU A 116 -10.59 5.09 -2.27
N ILE A 117 -9.52 4.76 -2.98
CA ILE A 117 -8.18 4.62 -2.44
C ILE A 117 -7.33 5.78 -2.99
N ASP A 118 -6.83 6.62 -2.09
CA ASP A 118 -5.84 7.63 -2.43
C ASP A 118 -4.48 6.96 -2.65
N LEU A 119 -3.81 7.32 -3.74
CA LEU A 119 -2.49 6.81 -4.08
C LEU A 119 -1.44 7.91 -3.95
N PHE A 120 -0.35 7.61 -3.26
CA PHE A 120 0.80 8.51 -3.14
C PHE A 120 2.08 7.79 -3.54
N ILE A 121 3.06 8.56 -3.99
CA ILE A 121 4.43 8.10 -4.16
C ILE A 121 5.26 8.81 -3.10
N GLU A 122 5.94 8.03 -2.28
CA GLU A 122 6.87 8.51 -1.26
C GLU A 122 8.29 8.09 -1.62
N TRP A 123 9.27 8.97 -1.43
CA TRP A 123 10.67 8.67 -1.69
C TRP A 123 11.58 9.60 -0.86
N GLN A 124 12.87 9.32 -0.85
CA GLN A 124 13.88 10.25 -0.35
C GLN A 124 14.53 10.97 -1.54
N ASP A 125 14.52 12.30 -1.55
CA ASP A 125 15.24 13.05 -2.59
C ASP A 125 16.76 12.87 -2.50
N ASP A 126 17.49 13.49 -3.42
CA ASP A 126 18.95 13.37 -3.49
C ASP A 126 19.67 13.94 -2.24
N GLU A 127 18.98 14.75 -1.43
CA GLU A 127 19.45 15.27 -0.14
C GLU A 127 18.99 14.41 1.07
N GLY A 128 18.26 13.33 0.81
CA GLY A 128 17.70 12.44 1.83
C GLY A 128 16.42 12.97 2.49
N LYS A 129 15.81 14.04 1.98
CA LYS A 129 14.57 14.58 2.55
C LYS A 129 13.37 13.77 2.07
N PRO A 130 12.40 13.48 2.97
CA PRO A 130 11.21 12.74 2.59
C PRO A 130 10.32 13.59 1.68
N GLN A 131 9.88 12.99 0.58
CA GLN A 131 8.93 13.56 -0.36
C GLN A 131 7.68 12.68 -0.42
N ARG A 132 6.53 13.32 -0.66
CA ARG A 132 5.24 12.65 -0.88
C ARG A 132 4.44 13.43 -1.89
N GLN A 133 4.01 12.78 -2.97
CA GLN A 133 3.14 13.36 -3.98
C GLN A 133 1.99 12.40 -4.32
N PRO A 134 0.78 12.89 -4.60
CA PRO A 134 -0.29 12.04 -5.12
C PRO A 134 0.12 11.47 -6.48
N VAL A 135 -0.37 10.29 -6.85
CA VAL A 135 -0.06 9.70 -8.17
C VAL A 135 -0.53 10.60 -9.31
N GLU A 136 -1.67 11.27 -9.15
CA GLU A 136 -2.26 12.20 -10.10
C GLU A 136 -1.32 13.37 -10.45
N TYR A 137 -0.38 13.73 -9.56
CA TYR A 137 0.67 14.70 -9.84
C TYR A 137 1.53 14.29 -11.04
N TRP A 138 1.70 13.01 -11.32
CA TRP A 138 2.59 12.51 -12.37
C TRP A 138 1.92 12.33 -13.73
N ILE A 139 0.63 12.66 -13.83
CA ILE A 139 -0.23 12.36 -14.98
C ILE A 139 -0.77 13.66 -15.54
N ILE A 140 -0.72 13.85 -16.86
CA ILE A 140 -1.35 14.96 -17.58
C ILE A 140 -2.62 14.46 -18.25
N ASP A 141 -3.70 15.23 -18.11
CA ASP A 141 -4.87 15.14 -18.99
C ASP A 141 -4.57 15.89 -20.30
N THR A 142 -4.58 15.18 -21.42
CA THR A 142 -4.23 15.72 -22.74
C THR A 142 -5.25 16.73 -23.25
N GLN A 143 -6.50 16.69 -22.78
CA GLN A 143 -7.53 17.64 -23.14
C GLN A 143 -7.32 18.99 -22.45
N THR A 144 -6.85 18.97 -21.19
CA THR A 144 -6.67 20.20 -20.40
C THR A 144 -5.22 20.70 -20.36
N GLY A 145 -4.24 19.85 -20.68
CA GLY A 145 -2.81 20.10 -20.56
C GLY A 145 -2.31 20.24 -19.11
N LYS A 146 -3.14 19.89 -18.13
CA LYS A 146 -2.86 20.03 -16.69
C LYS A 146 -2.71 18.66 -16.05
N ASN A 147 -2.05 18.63 -14.89
CA ASN A 147 -2.04 17.41 -14.10
C ASN A 147 -3.43 17.06 -13.57
N LEU A 148 -3.67 15.77 -13.37
CA LEU A 148 -4.92 15.28 -12.81
C LEU A 148 -5.14 15.83 -11.40
N LYS A 149 -6.42 16.02 -11.05
CA LYS A 149 -6.82 16.31 -9.68
C LYS A 149 -6.82 15.02 -8.88
N GLN A 150 -6.54 15.12 -7.59
CA GLN A 150 -6.56 13.95 -6.72
C GLN A 150 -8.00 13.48 -6.49
N GLU A 151 -8.36 12.38 -7.14
CA GLU A 151 -9.70 11.77 -7.08
C GLU A 151 -9.67 10.35 -6.53
N GLY A 152 -8.49 9.71 -6.53
CA GLY A 152 -8.30 8.34 -6.06
C GLY A 152 -8.77 7.29 -7.08
N TRP A 153 -8.58 6.02 -6.74
CA TRP A 153 -9.01 4.88 -7.56
C TRP A 153 -10.02 4.04 -6.80
N VAL A 154 -10.99 3.48 -7.52
CA VAL A 154 -12.08 2.67 -6.95
C VAL A 154 -11.56 1.28 -6.66
N PHE A 155 -11.78 0.78 -5.45
CA PHE A 155 -11.52 -0.61 -5.11
C PHE A 155 -12.59 -1.52 -5.72
N VAL A 156 -12.32 -2.06 -6.91
CA VAL A 156 -13.24 -2.99 -7.60
C VAL A 156 -13.02 -4.43 -7.17
N GLY A 157 -11.75 -4.77 -6.90
CA GLY A 157 -11.32 -6.12 -6.55
C GLY A 157 -11.33 -7.07 -7.75
N SER A 158 -10.34 -7.96 -7.78
CA SER A 158 -10.26 -9.06 -8.74
C SER A 158 -10.71 -10.38 -8.12
N THR A 159 -10.88 -11.39 -8.96
CA THR A 159 -11.42 -12.70 -8.59
C THR A 159 -10.45 -13.82 -8.93
N VAL A 160 -10.69 -14.99 -8.33
CA VAL A 160 -9.96 -16.22 -8.65
C VAL A 160 -10.78 -17.01 -9.66
N HIS A 161 -10.16 -17.39 -10.77
CA HIS A 161 -10.74 -18.26 -11.78
C HIS A 161 -9.73 -19.35 -12.15
N ASN A 162 -10.15 -20.62 -12.14
CA ASN A 162 -9.30 -21.79 -12.41
C ASN A 162 -7.97 -21.80 -11.62
N GLY A 163 -8.02 -21.37 -10.35
CA GLY A 163 -6.86 -21.34 -9.46
C GLY A 163 -5.90 -20.15 -9.67
N ALA A 164 -6.17 -19.27 -10.63
CA ALA A 164 -5.41 -18.05 -10.85
C ALA A 164 -6.18 -16.84 -10.34
N PHE A 165 -5.51 -15.94 -9.62
CA PHE A 165 -6.05 -14.61 -9.33
C PHE A 165 -5.88 -13.74 -10.59
N LEU A 166 -6.98 -13.29 -11.19
CA LEU A 166 -6.95 -12.76 -12.56
C LEU A 166 -6.10 -11.49 -12.71
N ALA A 167 -6.14 -10.58 -11.72
CA ALA A 167 -5.27 -9.40 -11.72
C ALA A 167 -3.77 -9.76 -11.62
N ASP A 168 -3.41 -10.84 -10.93
CA ASP A 168 -2.02 -11.32 -10.91
C ASP A 168 -1.60 -11.95 -12.24
N LEU A 169 -2.53 -12.63 -12.92
CA LEU A 169 -2.32 -13.25 -14.22
C LEU A 169 -2.16 -12.20 -15.33
N GLU A 170 -2.94 -11.13 -15.29
CA GLU A 170 -2.83 -10.01 -16.23
C GLU A 170 -1.74 -8.99 -15.84
N GLY A 171 -1.25 -9.05 -14.60
CA GLY A 171 -0.25 -8.13 -14.08
C GLY A 171 -0.79 -6.74 -13.70
N ASN A 172 -2.12 -6.56 -13.62
CA ASN A 172 -2.76 -5.27 -13.37
C ASN A 172 -3.10 -5.10 -11.88
N ILE A 173 -2.47 -4.15 -11.19
CA ILE A 173 -2.81 -3.82 -9.79
C ILE A 173 -3.72 -2.59 -9.74
N VAL A 174 -3.34 -1.54 -10.46
CA VAL A 174 -4.11 -0.29 -10.57
C VAL A 174 -4.15 0.13 -12.03
N ILE A 175 -5.33 0.20 -12.62
CA ILE A 175 -5.51 0.64 -14.01
C ILE A 175 -6.07 2.06 -14.09
N ASN A 176 -5.72 2.75 -15.17
CA ASN A 176 -6.17 4.09 -15.52
C ASN A 176 -7.12 4.06 -16.74
N TYR A 177 -6.81 3.21 -17.72
CA TYR A 177 -7.69 2.80 -18.79
C TYR A 177 -8.41 1.52 -18.36
N SER A 178 -9.74 1.56 -18.26
CA SER A 178 -10.59 0.59 -17.55
C SER A 178 -10.80 -0.71 -18.35
N VAL A 179 -9.72 -1.40 -18.70
CA VAL A 179 -9.72 -2.67 -19.44
C VAL A 179 -8.87 -3.71 -18.70
N GLY A 180 -9.44 -4.90 -18.51
CA GLY A 180 -8.78 -6.05 -17.85
C GLY A 180 -9.16 -6.22 -16.39
N SER A 181 -8.67 -7.30 -15.78
CA SER A 181 -8.87 -7.65 -14.38
C SER A 181 -7.89 -6.87 -13.50
N THR A 182 -8.38 -6.12 -12.51
CA THR A 182 -7.56 -5.26 -11.65
C THR A 182 -8.00 -5.31 -10.18
N VAL A 183 -7.18 -4.79 -9.27
CA VAL A 183 -7.59 -4.52 -7.88
C VAL A 183 -8.25 -3.16 -7.79
N LEU A 184 -7.62 -2.12 -8.35
CA LEU A 184 -8.11 -0.75 -8.37
C LEU A 184 -8.34 -0.26 -9.80
N ASP A 185 -9.42 0.49 -9.99
CA ASP A 185 -9.86 0.98 -11.30
C ASP A 185 -10.14 2.49 -11.27
N SER A 186 -10.10 3.11 -12.44
CA SER A 186 -10.36 4.52 -12.64
C SER A 186 -11.81 4.87 -12.30
N PRO A 187 -12.06 5.92 -11.49
CA PRO A 187 -13.41 6.40 -11.20
C PRO A 187 -14.03 7.15 -12.39
N ASN A 188 -13.25 7.47 -13.43
CA ASN A 188 -13.74 8.21 -14.59
C ASN A 188 -14.69 7.32 -15.44
N PRO A 189 -15.95 7.73 -15.65
CA PRO A 189 -16.88 6.98 -16.50
C PRO A 189 -16.34 6.77 -17.93
N ALA A 190 -15.62 7.76 -18.46
CA ALA A 190 -15.01 7.75 -19.80
C ALA A 190 -13.66 7.02 -19.87
N ALA A 191 -13.24 6.33 -18.79
CA ALA A 191 -11.95 5.62 -18.73
C ALA A 191 -11.82 4.45 -19.73
N MET A 192 -12.85 4.15 -20.52
CA MET A 192 -12.83 3.12 -21.57
C MET A 192 -12.86 3.71 -22.98
N ASP A 193 -13.04 5.03 -23.12
CA ASP A 193 -13.38 5.66 -24.40
C ASP A 193 -12.14 5.93 -25.26
N ASP A 194 -11.03 6.36 -24.63
CA ASP A 194 -9.79 6.75 -25.29
C ASP A 194 -8.59 6.54 -24.35
N ASP A 195 -7.65 5.70 -24.79
CA ASP A 195 -6.43 5.30 -24.06
C ASP A 195 -5.34 6.39 -24.09
N THR A 196 -5.52 7.45 -24.87
CA THR A 196 -4.58 8.57 -25.01
C THR A 196 -4.94 9.80 -24.16
N LEU A 197 -6.03 9.74 -23.38
CA LEU A 197 -6.48 10.87 -22.56
C LEU A 197 -5.49 11.24 -21.46
N HIS A 198 -4.73 10.27 -20.97
CA HIS A 198 -3.79 10.43 -19.87
C HIS A 198 -2.38 10.04 -20.32
N VAL A 199 -1.42 10.94 -20.10
CA VAL A 199 -0.01 10.71 -20.40
C VAL A 199 0.87 11.00 -19.19
N VAL A 200 2.06 10.39 -19.13
CA VAL A 200 3.04 10.70 -18.08
C VAL A 200 3.57 12.12 -18.25
N ASP A 201 3.67 12.86 -17.15
CA ASP A 201 4.26 14.20 -17.14
C ASP A 201 5.79 14.15 -17.21
N ALA A 202 6.32 14.10 -18.42
CA ALA A 202 7.76 14.05 -18.71
C ALA A 202 8.54 15.29 -18.20
N ARG A 203 7.86 16.36 -17.78
CA ARG A 203 8.52 17.56 -17.21
C ARG A 203 9.03 17.32 -15.79
N LYS A 204 8.62 16.23 -15.14
CA LYS A 204 8.93 15.92 -13.75
C LYS A 204 10.10 14.95 -13.65
N LYS A 205 11.07 15.25 -12.77
CA LYS A 205 12.15 14.31 -12.44
C LYS A 205 11.59 13.17 -11.60
N GLN A 206 11.50 11.99 -12.19
CA GLN A 206 11.09 10.78 -11.48
C GLN A 206 12.20 10.30 -10.51
N PRO A 207 11.86 9.86 -9.29
CA PRO A 207 12.82 9.26 -8.38
C PRO A 207 13.40 7.97 -8.98
N GLN A 208 14.70 7.79 -8.76
CA GLN A 208 15.43 6.60 -9.18
C GLN A 208 15.35 5.52 -8.10
N GLU A 209 15.79 4.30 -8.40
CA GLU A 209 15.73 3.18 -7.44
C GLU A 209 16.48 3.48 -6.13
N GLN A 210 17.61 4.19 -6.17
CA GLN A 210 18.34 4.56 -4.96
C GLN A 210 17.55 5.49 -4.02
N ASN A 211 16.56 6.21 -4.55
CA ASN A 211 15.67 7.08 -3.77
C ASN A 211 14.60 6.27 -3.01
N LYS A 212 14.55 4.95 -3.20
CA LYS A 212 13.64 3.99 -2.56
C LYS A 212 12.17 4.40 -2.67
N PRO A 213 11.64 4.56 -3.89
CA PRO A 213 10.25 4.93 -4.06
C PRO A 213 9.30 3.85 -3.51
N MET A 214 8.26 4.31 -2.83
CA MET A 214 7.20 3.51 -2.25
C MET A 214 5.86 4.01 -2.77
N LEU A 215 5.04 3.13 -3.30
CA LEU A 215 3.63 3.42 -3.55
C LEU A 215 2.85 3.26 -2.25
N VAL A 216 2.12 4.29 -1.85
CA VAL A 216 1.25 4.27 -0.67
C VAL A 216 -0.21 4.25 -1.09
N LEU A 217 -0.95 3.27 -0.60
CA LEU A 217 -2.39 3.11 -0.81
C LEU A 217 -3.13 3.42 0.49
N LYS A 218 -4.01 4.43 0.45
CA LYS A 218 -4.75 4.88 1.63
C LYS A 218 -6.27 4.88 1.35
N PRO A 219 -7.03 3.95 1.95
CA PRO A 219 -8.49 3.98 1.86
C PRO A 219 -9.05 5.28 2.42
N ARG A 220 -9.89 5.97 1.64
CA ARG A 220 -10.62 7.14 2.13
C ARG A 220 -11.57 6.70 3.23
N GLN A 221 -11.58 7.45 4.32
CA GLN A 221 -12.50 7.17 5.41
C GLN A 221 -13.93 7.47 4.95
N VAL A 222 -14.70 6.42 4.71
CA VAL A 222 -16.15 6.57 4.57
C VAL A 222 -16.67 6.99 5.94
N LYS A 223 -17.27 8.18 6.03
CA LYS A 223 -18.03 8.56 7.22
C LYS A 223 -19.13 7.52 7.38
N LYS A 224 -19.01 6.64 8.38
CA LYS A 224 -20.11 5.77 8.78
C LYS A 224 -21.30 6.69 9.13
N ARG A 225 -22.36 6.62 8.33
CA ARG A 225 -23.63 7.28 8.63
C ARG A 225 -24.32 6.58 9.77
#